data_AF-A0A9E4KEI1-F1
#
_entry.id   AF-A0A9E4KEI1-F1
#
_cell.length_a   1.000
_cell.length_b   1.000
_cell.length_c   1.000
_cell.angle_alpha   90.00
_cell.angle_beta   90.00
_cell.angle_gamma   90.00
#
_symmetry.space_group_name_H-M   'P 1'
#
loop_
_entity.id
_entity.type
_entity.pdbx_description
1 polymer ?
#
loop_
_entity_poly.entity_id
_entity_poly.type
_entity_poly.pdbx_seq_one_letter_code
_entity_poly.pdbx_strand_id
1 'polypeptide(L)' 'ELGVAPAEVLFVGDTFDADVTGPQSVGMPCAWLNRKGAPVPEGCKPPDFEIADLRETLTILGI' A
#
# COMPACT_ATOMS: atom_id res chain seq x y z
N GLU A 1 -8.74 -17.88 7.05
CA GLU A 1 -8.14 -16.74 7.77
C GLU A 1 -6.74 -17.08 8.23
N LEU A 2 -5.87 -16.08 8.39
CA LEU A 2 -4.46 -16.23 8.80
C LEU A 2 -4.19 -15.85 10.26
N GLY A 3 -5.19 -15.32 11.00
CA GLY A 3 -5.06 -15.02 12.43
C GLY A 3 -4.21 -13.79 12.78
N VAL A 4 -4.01 -12.87 11.84
CA VAL A 4 -3.25 -11.61 12.01
C VAL A 4 -4.17 -10.40 11.98
N ALA A 5 -3.84 -9.35 12.73
CA ALA A 5 -4.58 -8.09 12.70
C ALA A 5 -4.27 -7.29 11.42
N PRO A 6 -5.18 -6.42 10.96
CA PRO A 6 -4.94 -5.58 9.78
C PRO A 6 -3.66 -4.74 9.88
N ALA A 7 -3.34 -4.22 11.07
CA ALA A 7 -2.13 -3.43 11.30
C ALA A 7 -0.82 -4.23 11.18
N GLU A 8 -0.88 -5.56 11.16
CA GLU A 8 0.26 -6.47 11.02
C GLU A 8 0.49 -6.90 9.56
N VAL A 9 -0.32 -6.38 8.62
CA VAL A 9 -0.27 -6.73 7.20
C VAL A 9 0.08 -5.49 6.39
N LEU A 10 1.05 -5.61 5.48
CA LEU A 10 1.27 -4.62 4.43
C LEU A 10 0.51 -5.08 3.17
N PHE A 11 -0.51 -4.31 2.76
CA PHE A 11 -1.18 -4.54 1.49
C PHE A 11 -0.36 -3.91 0.35
N VAL A 12 -0.12 -4.64 -0.73
CA VAL A 12 0.69 -4.15 -1.85
C VAL A 12 -0.07 -4.36 -3.16
N GLY A 13 -0.25 -3.29 -3.93
CA GLY A 13 -0.95 -3.34 -5.21
C GLY A 13 -0.77 -2.06 -6.04
N ASP A 14 -1.26 -2.05 -7.27
CA ASP A 14 -1.04 -0.97 -8.24
C ASP A 14 -2.29 -0.11 -8.52
N THR A 15 -3.47 -0.56 -8.10
CA THR A 15 -4.74 0.13 -8.29
C THR A 15 -5.07 0.97 -7.07
N PHE A 16 -4.92 2.31 -7.16
CA PHE A 16 -5.05 3.20 -5.99
C PHE A 16 -6.36 2.99 -5.19
N ASP A 17 -7.51 2.94 -5.86
CA ASP A 17 -8.81 2.80 -5.18
C ASP A 17 -8.92 1.48 -4.40
N ALA A 18 -8.54 0.37 -5.01
CA ALA A 18 -8.66 -0.96 -4.41
C ALA A 18 -7.52 -1.25 -3.40
N ASP A 19 -6.29 -0.84 -3.71
CA ASP A 19 -5.07 -1.29 -3.04
C ASP A 19 -4.51 -0.26 -2.04
N VAL A 20 -5.05 0.96 -2.03
CA VAL A 20 -4.72 2.02 -1.07
C VAL A 20 -5.95 2.36 -0.24
N THR A 21 -7.02 2.88 -0.87
CA THR A 21 -8.22 3.33 -0.13
C THR A 21 -8.89 2.18 0.61
N GLY A 22 -9.02 1.01 -0.03
CA GLY A 22 -9.58 -0.20 0.58
C GLY A 22 -8.86 -0.61 1.88
N PRO A 23 -7.58 -1.00 1.83
CA PRO A 23 -6.79 -1.37 3.01
C PRO A 23 -6.75 -0.30 4.10
N GLN A 24 -6.60 0.97 3.72
CA GLN A 24 -6.57 2.07 4.70
C GLN A 24 -7.89 2.22 5.46
N SER A 25 -9.04 1.92 4.82
CA SER A 25 -10.35 2.00 5.47
C SER A 25 -10.53 1.02 6.65
N VAL A 26 -9.71 -0.04 6.71
CA VAL A 26 -9.71 -1.04 7.79
C VAL A 26 -8.45 -0.96 8.67
N GLY A 27 -7.63 0.08 8.51
CA GLY A 27 -6.41 0.29 9.29
C GLY A 27 -5.23 -0.60 8.89
N MET A 28 -5.23 -1.13 7.66
CA MET A 28 -4.11 -1.90 7.10
C MET A 28 -3.13 -0.97 6.38
N PRO A 29 -1.83 -0.96 6.75
CA PRO A 29 -0.80 -0.27 5.98
C PRO A 29 -0.79 -0.70 4.51
N CYS A 30 -0.53 0.24 3.61
CA CYS A 30 -0.49 -0.02 2.17
C CYS A 30 0.77 0.52 1.49
N ALA A 31 1.30 -0.26 0.53
CA ALA A 31 2.33 0.17 -0.40
C ALA A 31 1.75 0.21 -1.82
N TRP A 32 1.69 1.41 -2.40
CA TRP A 32 1.21 1.61 -3.76
C TRP A 32 2.33 1.43 -4.77
N LEU A 33 2.17 0.47 -5.69
CA LEU A 33 3.10 0.20 -6.77
C LEU A 33 2.89 1.15 -7.95
N ASN A 34 3.42 2.36 -7.81
CA ASN A 34 3.29 3.44 -8.76
C ASN A 34 4.45 3.50 -9.77
N ARG A 35 4.57 2.48 -10.62
CA ARG A 35 5.65 2.39 -11.63
C ARG A 35 5.73 3.58 -12.58
N LYS A 36 4.63 4.31 -12.74
CA LYS A 36 4.48 5.41 -13.71
C LYS A 36 4.53 6.80 -13.06
N GLY A 37 4.68 6.89 -11.73
CA GLY A 37 4.66 8.18 -11.02
C GLY A 37 3.33 8.93 -11.21
N ALA A 38 2.20 8.21 -11.27
CA ALA A 38 0.89 8.82 -11.30
C ALA A 38 0.64 9.64 -10.01
N PRO A 39 -0.04 10.79 -10.07
CA PRO A 39 -0.36 11.53 -8.86
C PRO A 39 -1.35 10.75 -8.00
N VAL A 40 -1.30 10.99 -6.69
CA VAL A 40 -2.37 10.58 -5.77
C VAL A 40 -3.69 11.20 -6.24
N PRO A 41 -4.79 10.43 -6.38
CA PRO A 41 -6.09 10.98 -6.75
C PRO A 41 -6.56 12.06 -5.78
N GLU A 42 -7.21 13.09 -6.32
CA GLU A 42 -7.69 14.23 -5.53
C GLU A 42 -8.68 13.78 -4.43
N GLY A 43 -8.49 14.30 -3.22
CA GLY A 43 -9.33 13.97 -2.07
C GLY A 43 -9.02 12.63 -1.39
N CYS A 44 -8.10 11.82 -1.93
CA CYS A 44 -7.66 10.60 -1.29
C CYS A 44 -6.55 10.85 -0.25
N LYS A 45 -6.52 10.00 0.77
CA LYS A 45 -5.37 9.92 1.68
C LYS A 45 -4.16 9.35 0.91
N PRO A 46 -2.95 9.89 1.08
CA PRO A 46 -1.74 9.30 0.50
C PRO A 46 -1.50 7.85 0.98
N PRO A 47 -0.86 6.99 0.17
CA PRO A 47 -0.47 5.66 0.62
C PRO A 47 0.59 5.77 1.74
N ASP A 48 0.71 4.73 2.57
CA ASP A 48 1.73 4.71 3.62
C ASP A 48 3.14 4.58 3.01
N PHE A 49 3.23 3.87 1.88
CA PHE A 49 4.42 3.78 1.04
C PHE A 49 4.05 3.91 -0.44
N GLU A 50 4.89 4.60 -1.21
CA GLU A 50 4.85 4.58 -2.67
C GLU A 50 6.14 3.92 -3.16
N ILE A 51 6.00 2.92 -4.02
CA ILE A 51 7.13 2.14 -4.57
C ILE A 51 7.03 2.09 -6.09
N ALA A 52 8.16 2.10 -6.79
CA ALA A 52 8.23 1.94 -8.24
C ALA A 52 8.58 0.50 -8.66
N ASP A 53 9.18 -0.29 -7.77
CA ASP A 53 9.49 -1.70 -7.96
C ASP A 53 9.10 -2.51 -6.71
N LEU A 54 8.59 -3.73 -6.93
CA LEU A 54 8.14 -4.59 -5.83
C LEU A 54 9.29 -4.95 -4.86
N ARG A 55 10.54 -4.92 -5.31
CA ARG A 55 11.72 -5.20 -4.45
C ARG A 55 11.90 -4.16 -3.35
N GLU A 56 11.34 -2.95 -3.50
CA GLU A 56 11.38 -1.93 -2.45
C GLU A 56 10.61 -2.36 -1.20
N THR A 57 9.68 -3.32 -1.32
CA THR A 57 9.00 -3.92 -0.16
C THR A 57 9.95 -4.66 0.78
N LEU A 58 11.07 -5.19 0.28
CA LEU A 58 12.08 -5.84 1.12
C LEU A 58 12.68 -4.83 2.11
N THR A 59 13.04 -3.64 1.61
CA THR A 59 13.53 -2.54 2.43
C THR A 59 12.48 -2.07 3.45
N ILE A 60 11.21 -1.95 3.02
CA ILE A 60 10.10 -1.56 3.92
C ILE A 60 9.91 -2.58 5.04
N LEU A 61 9.99 -3.87 4.73
CA LEU A 61 9.81 -4.97 5.69
C LEU A 61 11.08 -5.29 6.50
N GLY A 62 12.22 -4.68 6.16
CA GLY A 62 13.50 -4.94 6.81
C GLY A 62 14.06 -6.34 6.53
N ILE A 63 13.79 -6.90 5.35
CA ILE A 63 14.24 -8.24 4.90
C ILE A 63 15.39 -8.11 3.90
#